data_AF-A0A3D3DFI6-F1
#
_entry.id   AF-A0A3D3DFI6-F1
#
_cell.length_a   1.000
_cell.length_b   1.000
_cell.length_c   1.000
_cell.angle_alpha   90.00
_cell.angle_beta   90.00
_cell.angle_gamma   90.00
#
_symmetry.space_group_name_H-M   'P 1'
#
loop_
_entity.id
_entity.type
_entity.pdbx_description
1 polymer ?
#
loop_
_entity_poly.entity_id
_entity_poly.type
_entity_poly.pdbx_seq_one_letter_code
_entity_poly.pdbx_strand_id
1 'polypeptide(L)'
;QRACRGRIEAREAPVFASWEGKAWSGVIDLVLREGDAVIGVDYKVMKMPKQLPAEYEQQRRVYQEVLRRLFPGQPVSFEFWWLINSPR
;
A
#
# COMPACT_ATOMS: atom_id res chain seq x y z
N GLN A 1 -9.71 13.89 -5.53
CA GLN A 1 -9.13 12.61 -5.07
C GLN A 1 -8.03 12.21 -6.05
N ARG A 2 -6.80 11.91 -5.58
CA ARG A 2 -5.68 11.44 -6.44
C ARG A 2 -6.05 10.16 -7.22
N ALA A 3 -6.86 9.29 -6.61
CA ALA A 3 -7.45 8.09 -7.20
C ALA A 3 -8.09 8.28 -8.60
N CYS A 4 -8.65 9.46 -8.90
CA CYS A 4 -9.32 9.71 -10.18
C CYS A 4 -8.34 9.99 -11.34
N ARG A 5 -7.03 10.09 -11.08
CA ARG A 5 -6.00 10.40 -12.07
C ARG A 5 -5.05 9.23 -12.38
N GLY A 6 -5.08 8.16 -11.57
CA GLY A 6 -4.27 6.96 -11.79
C GLY A 6 -5.05 5.84 -12.49
N ARG A 7 -4.34 4.96 -13.19
CA ARG A 7 -4.89 3.69 -13.70
C ARG A 7 -4.92 2.68 -12.57
N ILE A 8 -6.02 1.97 -12.40
CA ILE A 8 -6.11 0.83 -11.46
C ILE A 8 -5.41 -0.37 -12.11
N GLU A 9 -4.39 -0.91 -11.46
CA GLU A 9 -3.70 -2.13 -11.89
C GLU A 9 -4.32 -3.37 -11.26
N ALA A 10 -4.70 -3.27 -9.99
CA ALA A 10 -5.35 -4.36 -9.26
C ALA A 10 -6.19 -3.83 -8.10
N ARG A 11 -7.20 -4.62 -7.71
CA ARG A 11 -7.93 -4.48 -6.45
C ARG A 11 -7.86 -5.80 -5.71
N GLU A 12 -7.83 -5.76 -4.39
CA GLU A 12 -7.72 -6.96 -3.55
C GLU A 12 -6.57 -7.87 -4.00
N ALA A 13 -5.40 -7.27 -4.24
CA ALA A 13 -4.24 -7.97 -4.80
C ALA A 13 -3.62 -8.90 -3.75
N PRO A 14 -3.69 -10.24 -3.93
CA PRO A 14 -3.14 -11.17 -2.96
C PRO A 14 -1.62 -11.10 -2.94
N VAL A 15 -1.06 -11.15 -1.74
CA VAL A 15 0.38 -11.15 -1.48
C VAL A 15 0.75 -12.45 -0.78
N PHE A 16 1.70 -13.18 -1.39
CA PHE A 16 2.42 -14.27 -0.77
C PHE A 16 3.91 -14.07 -1.04
N ALA A 17 4.70 -13.84 0.02
CA ALA A 17 6.09 -13.46 -0.16
C ALA A 17 6.98 -13.95 0.96
N SER A 18 8.22 -14.28 0.62
CA SER A 18 9.29 -14.51 1.59
C SER A 18 10.22 -13.29 1.61
N TRP A 19 10.38 -12.67 2.78
CA TRP A 19 11.25 -11.52 2.97
C TRP A 19 11.75 -11.41 4.41
N GLU A 20 13.01 -11.00 4.57
CA GLU A 20 13.72 -10.95 5.87
C GLU A 20 13.63 -12.28 6.64
N GLY A 21 13.73 -13.42 5.92
CA GLY A 21 13.67 -14.76 6.51
C GLY A 21 12.29 -15.20 7.02
N LYS A 22 11.22 -14.44 6.71
CA LYS A 22 9.84 -14.75 7.11
C LYS A 22 8.94 -14.92 5.90
N ALA A 23 7.91 -15.74 6.06
CA ALA A 23 6.81 -15.83 5.11
C ALA A 23 5.72 -14.83 5.50
N TRP A 24 5.21 -14.13 4.50
CA TRP A 24 4.16 -13.11 4.60
C TRP A 24 3.00 -13.51 3.71
N SER A 25 1.79 -13.32 4.23
CA SER A 25 0.56 -13.41 3.46
C SER A 25 -0.35 -12.23 3.78
N GLY A 26 -1.11 -11.79 2.79
CA GLY A 26 -2.06 -10.69 2.96
C GLY A 26 -2.64 -10.22 1.64
N VAL A 27 -3.27 -9.04 1.66
CA VAL A 27 -3.94 -8.46 0.49
C VAL A 27 -3.64 -6.97 0.48
N ILE A 28 -3.28 -6.44 -0.69
CA ILE A 28 -3.21 -4.99 -0.92
C ILE A 28 -4.56 -4.57 -1.52
N ASP A 29 -5.31 -3.73 -0.83
CA ASP A 29 -6.67 -3.35 -1.24
C ASP A 29 -6.71 -2.75 -2.66
N LEU A 30 -5.71 -1.93 -3.00
CA LEU A 30 -5.64 -1.27 -4.30
C LEU A 30 -4.19 -1.06 -4.75
N VAL A 31 -3.93 -1.33 -6.03
CA VAL A 31 -2.67 -0.97 -6.70
C VAL A 31 -3.00 0.00 -7.83
N LEU A 32 -2.37 1.17 -7.78
CA LEU A 32 -2.51 2.24 -8.76
C LEU A 32 -1.22 2.44 -9.54
N ARG A 33 -1.38 2.88 -10.78
CA ARG A 33 -0.32 3.48 -11.58
C ARG A 33 -0.62 4.95 -11.79
N GLU A 34 0.25 5.82 -11.26
CA GLU A 34 0.21 7.27 -11.49
C GLU A 34 1.46 7.66 -12.30
N GLY A 35 1.29 7.90 -13.60
CA GLY A 35 2.44 8.03 -14.50
C GLY A 35 3.26 6.74 -14.53
N ASP A 36 4.57 6.86 -14.25
CA ASP A 36 5.48 5.70 -14.18
C ASP A 36 5.55 5.09 -12.77
N ALA A 37 4.95 5.72 -11.77
CA ALA A 37 4.98 5.25 -10.39
C ALA A 37 3.86 4.24 -10.11
N VAL A 38 4.20 3.19 -9.37
CA VAL A 38 3.25 2.23 -8.81
C VAL A 38 3.02 2.56 -7.34
N ILE A 39 1.77 2.67 -6.94
CA ILE A 39 1.35 3.04 -5.60
C ILE A 39 0.44 1.95 -5.05
N GLY A 40 0.89 1.27 -4.00
CA GLY A 40 0.03 0.41 -3.20
C GLY A 40 -0.77 1.23 -2.19
N VAL A 41 -2.04 0.90 -2.02
CA VAL A 41 -2.95 1.59 -1.13
C VAL A 41 -3.70 0.57 -0.28
N ASP A 42 -3.82 0.90 1.01
CA ASP A 42 -4.62 0.16 1.97
C ASP A 42 -5.52 1.15 2.73
N TYR A 43 -6.82 0.85 2.75
CA TYR A 43 -7.85 1.72 3.31
C TYR A 43 -8.00 1.48 4.80
N LYS A 44 -8.00 2.56 5.57
CA LYS A 44 -8.24 2.50 7.01
C LYS A 44 -9.51 3.26 7.36
N VAL A 45 -10.45 2.55 7.98
CA VAL A 45 -11.75 3.08 8.44
C VAL A 45 -11.70 3.59 9.88
N MET A 46 -10.52 3.98 10.35
CA MET A 46 -10.32 4.56 11.66
C MET A 46 -9.73 5.97 11.52
N LYS A 47 -9.82 6.77 12.57
CA LYS A 47 -9.16 8.07 12.61
C LYS A 47 -7.66 7.89 12.43
N MET A 48 -7.06 8.70 11.57
CA MET A 48 -5.61 8.70 11.37
C MET A 48 -4.91 8.89 12.72
N PRO A 49 -4.05 7.95 13.15
CA PRO A 49 -3.34 8.07 14.41
C PRO A 49 -2.28 9.16 14.31
N LYS A 50 -1.93 9.79 15.43
CA LYS A 50 -0.85 10.80 15.48
C LYS A 50 0.51 10.21 15.13
N GLN A 51 0.71 8.93 15.45
CA GLN A 51 1.88 8.14 15.12
C GLN A 51 1.43 6.82 14.49
N LEU A 52 2.13 6.37 13.46
CA LEU A 52 1.79 5.12 12.78
C LEU A 52 2.11 3.93 13.71
N PRO A 53 1.15 3.01 13.96
CA PRO A 53 1.42 1.79 14.72
C PRO A 53 2.52 0.96 14.07
N ALA A 54 3.29 0.24 14.88
CA ALA A 54 4.42 -0.57 14.41
C ALA A 54 3.98 -1.66 13.41
N GLU A 55 2.78 -2.20 13.58
CA GLU A 55 2.19 -3.19 12.68
C GLU A 55 1.95 -2.59 11.29
N TYR A 56 1.54 -1.34 11.21
CA TYR A 56 1.31 -0.63 9.94
C TYR A 56 2.63 -0.20 9.29
N GLU A 57 3.65 0.13 10.09
CA GLU A 57 5.00 0.32 9.57
C GLU A 57 5.55 -0.96 8.93
N GLN A 58 5.36 -2.11 9.58
CA GLN A 58 5.74 -3.41 9.05
C GLN A 58 4.93 -3.76 7.79
N GLN A 59 3.61 -3.57 7.82
CA GLN A 59 2.74 -3.79 6.67
C GLN A 59 3.23 -2.98 5.46
N ARG A 60 3.46 -1.67 5.64
CA ARG A 60 3.99 -0.78 4.60
C ARG A 60 5.31 -1.31 4.03
N ARG A 61 6.25 -1.72 4.88
CA ARG A 61 7.56 -2.23 4.44
C ARG A 61 7.43 -3.50 3.60
N VAL A 62 6.64 -4.47 4.07
CA VAL A 62 6.44 -5.75 3.38
C VAL A 62 5.76 -5.51 2.03
N TYR A 63 4.67 -4.75 1.99
CA TYR A 63 3.92 -4.53 0.75
C TYR A 63 4.70 -3.68 -0.24
N GLN A 64 5.43 -2.66 0.22
CA GLN A 64 6.30 -1.88 -0.66
C GLN A 64 7.42 -2.75 -1.27
N GLU A 65 8.02 -3.65 -0.49
CA GLU A 65 9.03 -4.58 -1.02
C GLU A 65 8.43 -5.54 -2.05
N VAL A 66 7.26 -6.10 -1.78
CA VAL A 66 6.56 -6.99 -2.72
C VAL A 66 6.29 -6.27 -4.04
N LEU A 67 5.77 -5.04 -3.99
CA LEU A 67 5.51 -4.24 -5.17
C LEU A 67 6.80 -3.90 -5.93
N ARG A 68 7.91 -3.61 -5.25
CA ARG A 68 9.22 -3.41 -5.90
C ARG A 68 9.69 -4.62 -6.70
N ARG A 69 9.42 -5.83 -6.20
CA ARG A 69 9.77 -7.07 -6.90
C ARG A 69 8.86 -7.34 -8.10
N LEU A 70 7.58 -7.02 -7.99
CA LEU A 70 6.60 -7.19 -9.07
C LEU A 70 6.76 -6.16 -10.20
N PHE A 71 7.23 -4.95 -9.87
CA PHE A 71 7.42 -3.85 -10.81
C PHE A 71 8.89 -3.39 -10.83
N PRO A 72 9.82 -4.23 -11.33
CA PRO A 72 11.24 -3.93 -11.31
C PRO A 72 11.55 -2.67 -12.13
N GLY A 73 12.40 -1.80 -11.58
CA GLY A 73 12.82 -0.55 -12.23
C GLY A 73 11.80 0.59 -12.18
N GLN A 74 10.62 0.38 -11.59
CA GLN A 74 9.61 1.43 -11.46
C GLN A 74 9.66 2.08 -10.06
N PRO A 75 9.40 3.40 -9.94
CA PRO A 75 9.21 4.03 -8.64
C PRO A 75 8.00 3.39 -7.92
N VAL A 76 8.21 2.94 -6.69
CA VAL A 76 7.18 2.26 -5.88
C VAL A 76 7.02 2.93 -4.52
N SER A 77 5.79 3.30 -4.19
CA SER A 77 5.38 3.75 -2.86
C SER A 77 4.21 2.93 -2.32
N PHE A 78 3.97 3.05 -1.02
CA PHE A 78 2.82 2.47 -0.36
C PHE A 78 2.24 3.48 0.64
N GLU A 79 0.93 3.68 0.59
CA GLU A 79 0.23 4.71 1.35
C GLU A 79 -1.00 4.14 2.05
N PHE A 80 -1.33 4.70 3.22
CA PHE A 80 -2.60 4.42 3.90
C PHE A 80 -3.60 5.52 3.59
N TRP A 81 -4.79 5.15 3.14
CA TRP A 81 -5.88 6.09 2.92
C TRP A 81 -6.87 6.01 4.08
N TRP A 82 -6.80 7.01 4.95
CA TRP A 82 -7.67 7.15 6.12
C TRP A 82 -9.01 7.75 5.68
N LEU A 83 -10.07 6.95 5.72
CA LEU A 83 -11.39 7.37 5.24
C LEU A 83 -12.15 8.20 6.29
N ILE A 84 -11.77 8.09 7.57
CA ILE A 84 -12.30 8.93 8.64
C ILE A 84 -11.35 10.11 8.86
N ASN A 85 -11.74 11.28 8.33
CA ASN A 85 -11.08 12.53 8.66
C ASN A 85 -11.45 12.96 10.09
N SER A 86 -10.48 13.52 10.83
CA SER A 86 -10.86 14.31 12.01
C SER A 86 -11.67 15.52 11.54
N PRO A 87 -12.75 15.91 12.24
CA PRO A 87 -13.37 17.20 11.97
C PRO A 87 -12.29 18.29 12.10
N ARG A 88 -12.32 19.24 11.15
CA ARG A 88 -11.46 20.43 11.17
C ARG A 88 -11.73 21.27 12.40
#